data_AF-A0A831T9B5-F1
#
_entry.id   AF-A0A831T9B5-F1
#
_cell.length_a   1.000
_cell.length_b   1.000
_cell.length_c   1.000
_cell.angle_alpha   90.00
_cell.angle_beta   90.00
_cell.angle_gamma   90.00
#
_symmetry.space_group_name_H-M   'P 1'
#
loop_
_entity.id
_entity.type
_entity.pdbx_description
1 polymer ?
#
loop_
_entity_poly.entity_id
_entity_poly.type
_entity_poly.pdbx_seq_one_letter_code
_entity_poly.pdbx_strand_id
1 'polypeptide(L)'
;MPAIFAKHGLQFAYPENWTLDERELEDGWSVAVQSPSPGTAFLLLSVHPGRPAVQEVLDATVRALREDYVELDASPAEEQIAGRCARGLNIQFISLDLVNNCWIRSFRTKQETVLIMCQVSDIEADLAEPVMRAMRASIQLASRSSAGG
;
A
#
# COMPACT_ATOMS: atom_id res chain seq x y z
N MET A 1 -2.23 -13.30 17.49
CA MET A 1 -2.36 -13.98 16.17
C MET A 1 -2.51 -12.89 15.11
N PRO A 2 -2.24 -13.12 13.81
CA PRO A 2 -2.57 -12.11 12.80
C PRO A 2 -4.10 -12.01 12.64
N ALA A 3 -4.61 -10.79 12.57
CA ALA A 3 -5.97 -10.51 12.13
C ALA A 3 -6.04 -10.58 10.59
N ILE A 4 -7.23 -10.86 10.05
CA ILE A 4 -7.45 -10.95 8.60
C ILE A 4 -8.45 -9.89 8.17
N PHE A 5 -8.02 -9.01 7.27
CA PHE A 5 -8.94 -8.17 6.51
C PHE A 5 -9.40 -8.95 5.28
N ALA A 6 -10.71 -9.03 5.04
CA ALA A 6 -11.30 -9.72 3.89
C ALA A 6 -12.58 -9.01 3.44
N LYS A 7 -12.45 -7.97 2.62
CA LYS A 7 -13.58 -7.20 2.08
C LYS A 7 -13.30 -6.73 0.65
N HIS A 8 -14.35 -6.33 -0.06
CA HIS A 8 -14.27 -5.75 -1.41
C HIS A 8 -13.56 -6.61 -2.47
N GLY A 9 -13.36 -7.90 -2.22
CA GLY A 9 -12.62 -8.79 -3.12
C GLY A 9 -11.11 -8.77 -2.89
N LEU A 10 -10.65 -8.25 -1.75
CA LEU A 10 -9.25 -8.24 -1.35
C LEU A 10 -9.12 -8.82 0.07
N GLN A 11 -8.03 -9.57 0.29
CA GLN A 11 -7.71 -10.16 1.58
C GLN A 11 -6.23 -9.97 1.90
N PHE A 12 -5.92 -9.67 3.16
CA PHE A 12 -4.55 -9.70 3.68
C PHE A 12 -4.54 -9.89 5.20
N ALA A 13 -3.41 -10.36 5.72
CA ALA A 13 -3.16 -10.51 7.15
C ALA A 13 -2.43 -9.27 7.69
N TYR A 14 -2.77 -8.86 8.92
CA TYR A 14 -2.09 -7.77 9.63
C TYR A 14 -1.98 -8.09 11.13
N PRO A 15 -1.05 -7.46 11.87
CA PRO A 15 -0.95 -7.69 13.30
C PRO A 15 -2.21 -7.21 14.04
N GLU A 16 -2.74 -8.03 14.93
CA GLU A 16 -3.96 -7.70 15.70
C GLU A 16 -3.82 -6.45 16.58
N ASN A 17 -2.59 -6.10 16.94
CA ASN A 17 -2.29 -4.91 17.74
C ASN A 17 -2.15 -3.64 16.90
N TRP A 18 -2.20 -3.72 15.57
CA TRP A 18 -2.15 -2.57 14.67
C TRP A 18 -3.54 -2.02 14.40
N THR A 19 -3.64 -0.71 14.20
CA THR A 19 -4.92 -0.04 13.94
C THR A 19 -5.25 -0.14 12.46
N LEU A 20 -6.44 -0.62 12.13
CA LEU A 20 -6.96 -0.66 10.76
C LEU A 20 -8.06 0.40 10.60
N ASP A 21 -7.95 1.23 9.57
CA ASP A 21 -8.88 2.29 9.22
C ASP A 21 -9.36 2.13 7.78
N GLU A 22 -10.67 1.95 7.59
CA GLU A 22 -11.30 1.80 6.27
C GLU A 22 -11.97 3.12 5.87
N ARG A 23 -11.77 3.56 4.62
CA ARG A 23 -12.37 4.77 4.09
C ARG A 23 -12.99 4.54 2.72
N GLU A 24 -14.20 5.01 2.52
CA GLU A 24 -14.78 5.19 1.19
C GLU A 24 -14.17 6.44 0.54
N LEU A 25 -13.82 6.31 -0.74
CA LEU A 25 -13.32 7.41 -1.57
C LEU A 25 -14.36 7.72 -2.64
N GLU A 26 -14.30 8.92 -3.23
CA GLU A 26 -15.21 9.28 -4.32
C GLU A 26 -15.14 8.29 -5.50
N ASP A 27 -13.94 7.76 -5.80
CA ASP A 27 -13.71 6.71 -6.79
C ASP A 27 -13.03 5.49 -6.15
N GLY A 28 -13.77 4.83 -5.25
CA GLY A 28 -13.41 3.52 -4.70
C GLY A 28 -13.32 3.49 -3.18
N TRP A 29 -12.28 2.83 -2.66
CA TRP A 29 -12.08 2.69 -1.22
C TRP A 29 -10.60 2.54 -0.90
N SER A 30 -10.25 2.76 0.37
CA SER A 30 -8.92 2.55 0.89
C SER A 30 -8.94 1.96 2.29
N VAL A 31 -7.87 1.25 2.63
CA VAL A 31 -7.61 0.73 3.97
C VAL A 31 -6.20 1.07 4.36
N ALA A 32 -6.05 1.71 5.52
CA ALA A 32 -4.77 1.98 6.15
C ALA A 32 -4.59 1.07 7.37
N VAL A 33 -3.40 0.51 7.54
CA VAL A 33 -2.99 -0.25 8.72
C VAL A 33 -1.76 0.42 9.31
N GLN A 34 -1.84 0.83 10.56
CA GLN A 34 -0.82 1.64 11.21
C GLN A 34 -0.25 0.93 12.44
N SER A 35 1.07 1.03 12.63
CA SER A 35 1.72 0.54 13.83
C SER A 35 1.23 1.27 15.09
N PRO A 36 1.26 0.64 16.27
CA PRO A 36 0.92 1.30 17.53
C PRO A 36 1.81 2.52 17.79
N SER A 37 1.23 3.57 18.38
CA SER A 37 2.00 4.72 18.86
C SER A 37 3.12 4.27 19.82
N PRO A 38 4.33 4.85 19.73
CA PRO A 38 4.71 6.02 18.92
C PRO A 38 5.22 5.69 17.50
N GLY A 39 5.05 4.47 16.99
CA GLY A 39 5.50 4.08 15.65
C GLY A 39 4.77 4.84 14.54
N THR A 40 5.45 5.03 13.41
CA THR A 40 4.93 5.75 12.24
C THR A 40 4.76 4.83 11.02
N ALA A 41 5.13 3.56 11.15
CA ALA A 41 5.01 2.59 10.08
C ALA A 41 3.55 2.36 9.69
N PHE A 42 3.28 2.38 8.39
CA PHE A 42 1.95 2.07 7.87
C PHE A 42 1.97 1.33 6.53
N LEU A 43 0.87 0.64 6.26
CA LEU A 43 0.48 0.15 4.94
C LEU A 43 -0.83 0.82 4.55
N LEU A 44 -0.89 1.42 3.37
CA LEU A 44 -2.09 1.93 2.74
C LEU A 44 -2.36 1.10 1.49
N LEU A 45 -3.60 0.64 1.35
CA LEU A 45 -4.09 0.01 0.15
C LEU A 45 -5.27 0.80 -0.37
N SER A 46 -5.26 1.21 -1.63
CA SER A 46 -6.43 1.82 -2.28
C SER A 46 -6.80 1.10 -3.56
N VAL A 47 -8.08 1.12 -3.85
CA VAL A 47 -8.69 0.47 -5.01
C VAL A 47 -9.47 1.51 -5.78
N HIS A 48 -9.19 1.59 -7.09
CA HIS A 48 -9.77 2.55 -8.02
C HIS A 48 -10.60 1.83 -9.10
N PRO A 49 -11.94 1.77 -8.95
CA PRO A 49 -12.84 1.14 -9.91
C PRO A 49 -12.81 1.76 -11.30
N GLY A 50 -12.47 3.05 -11.42
CA GLY A 50 -12.28 3.73 -12.72
C GLY A 50 -11.13 3.16 -13.57
N ARG A 51 -10.30 2.27 -13.02
CA ARG A 51 -9.14 1.66 -13.68
C ARG A 51 -8.20 2.68 -14.35
N PRO A 52 -7.74 3.72 -13.65
CA PRO A 52 -6.73 4.65 -14.18
C PRO A 52 -5.43 3.92 -14.56
N ALA A 53 -4.60 4.49 -15.43
CA ALA A 53 -3.30 3.91 -15.78
C ALA A 53 -2.47 3.69 -14.52
N VAL A 54 -1.76 2.56 -14.44
CA VAL A 54 -0.82 2.31 -13.33
C VAL A 54 0.14 3.49 -13.19
N GLN A 55 0.63 4.02 -14.32
CA GLN A 55 1.49 5.20 -14.33
C GLN A 55 0.78 6.45 -13.80
N GLU A 56 -0.48 6.70 -14.18
CA GLU A 56 -1.26 7.85 -13.68
C GLU A 56 -1.42 7.80 -12.16
N VAL A 57 -1.71 6.62 -11.60
CA VAL A 57 -1.83 6.43 -10.15
C VAL A 57 -0.48 6.68 -9.46
N LEU A 58 0.59 6.09 -9.98
CA LEU A 58 1.94 6.27 -9.43
C LEU A 58 2.39 7.72 -9.47
N ASP A 59 2.20 8.41 -10.61
CA ASP A 59 2.57 9.81 -10.79
C ASP A 59 1.79 10.71 -9.84
N ALA A 60 0.49 10.45 -9.66
CA ALA A 60 -0.34 11.18 -8.71
C ALA A 60 0.13 10.99 -7.27
N THR A 61 0.46 9.75 -6.86
CA THR A 61 0.96 9.47 -5.49
C THR A 61 2.31 10.12 -5.24
N VAL A 62 3.25 10.04 -6.20
CA VAL A 62 4.56 10.68 -6.06
C VAL A 62 4.44 12.19 -6.03
N ARG A 63 3.58 12.78 -6.88
CA ARG A 63 3.34 14.22 -6.88
C ARG A 63 2.83 14.68 -5.51
N ALA A 64 1.87 13.97 -4.93
CA ALA A 64 1.37 14.27 -3.59
C ALA A 64 2.50 14.20 -2.54
N LEU A 65 3.36 13.16 -2.58
CA LEU A 65 4.51 13.11 -1.68
C LEU A 65 5.51 14.25 -1.91
N ARG A 66 5.72 14.70 -3.15
CA ARG A 66 6.64 15.81 -3.46
C ARG A 66 6.13 17.17 -3.01
N GLU A 67 4.82 17.34 -2.80
CA GLU A 67 4.26 18.56 -2.24
C GLU A 67 4.73 18.77 -0.80
N ASP A 68 4.81 17.67 -0.02
CA ASP A 68 5.29 17.70 1.37
C ASP A 68 6.81 17.49 1.49
N TYR A 69 7.39 16.70 0.59
CA TYR A 69 8.79 16.25 0.64
C TYR A 69 9.51 16.53 -0.68
N VAL A 70 9.91 17.79 -0.88
CA VAL A 70 10.49 18.29 -2.15
C VAL A 70 11.70 17.47 -2.59
N GLU A 71 12.57 17.10 -1.65
CA GLU A 71 13.85 16.41 -1.91
C GLU A 71 13.76 14.88 -1.84
N LEU A 72 12.56 14.30 -2.05
CA LEU A 72 12.45 12.83 -2.09
C LEU A 72 13.21 12.24 -3.28
N ASP A 73 13.97 11.18 -2.99
CA ASP A 73 14.63 10.32 -3.97
C ASP A 73 13.68 9.17 -4.34
N ALA A 74 13.56 8.88 -5.63
CA ALA A 74 12.63 7.87 -6.13
C ALA A 74 13.28 7.02 -7.22
N SER A 75 13.29 5.70 -7.01
CA SER A 75 13.87 4.73 -7.92
C SER A 75 12.83 3.70 -8.38
N PRO A 76 12.72 3.39 -9.70
CA PRO A 76 11.78 2.39 -10.21
C PRO A 76 11.96 1.01 -9.57
N ALA A 77 10.84 0.32 -9.35
CA ALA A 77 10.83 -1.03 -8.79
C ALA A 77 9.63 -1.84 -9.29
N GLU A 78 9.79 -3.16 -9.32
CA GLU A 78 8.74 -4.12 -9.69
C GLU A 78 8.72 -5.27 -8.68
N GLU A 79 7.52 -5.80 -8.39
CA GLU A 79 7.29 -6.85 -7.40
C GLU A 79 6.07 -7.70 -7.79
N GLN A 80 6.08 -8.99 -7.46
CA GLN A 80 4.89 -9.84 -7.63
C GLN A 80 3.99 -9.71 -6.41
N ILE A 81 2.80 -9.16 -6.58
CA ILE A 81 1.79 -9.03 -5.51
C ILE A 81 0.48 -9.62 -5.99
N ALA A 82 -0.14 -10.49 -5.18
CA ALA A 82 -1.39 -11.18 -5.53
C ALA A 82 -1.36 -11.88 -6.92
N GLY A 83 -0.19 -12.40 -7.32
CA GLY A 83 0.01 -13.03 -8.63
C GLY A 83 0.01 -12.07 -9.82
N ARG A 84 0.22 -10.76 -9.57
CA ARG A 84 0.31 -9.71 -10.59
C ARG A 84 1.68 -9.05 -10.52
N CYS A 85 2.23 -8.71 -11.69
CA CYS A 85 3.39 -7.83 -11.78
C CYS A 85 2.98 -6.41 -11.40
N ALA A 86 3.35 -5.99 -10.19
CA ALA A 86 3.12 -4.66 -9.67
C ALA A 86 4.35 -3.79 -9.94
N ARG A 87 4.10 -2.62 -10.52
CA ARG A 87 5.15 -1.64 -10.87
C ARG A 87 5.05 -0.47 -9.91
N GLY A 88 6.16 0.21 -9.66
CA GLY A 88 6.16 1.40 -8.83
C GLY A 88 7.54 1.89 -8.49
N LEU A 89 7.70 2.41 -7.28
CA LEU A 89 8.88 3.14 -6.85
C LEU A 89 9.29 2.75 -5.43
N ASN A 90 10.59 2.71 -5.18
CA ASN A 90 11.16 2.82 -3.85
C ASN A 90 11.52 4.29 -3.65
N ILE A 91 11.05 4.87 -2.57
CA ILE A 91 11.17 6.29 -2.27
C ILE A 91 11.87 6.45 -0.92
N GLN A 92 12.79 7.40 -0.83
CA GLN A 92 13.40 7.80 0.41
C GLN A 92 13.26 9.31 0.60
N PHE A 93 12.90 9.73 1.81
CA PHE A 93 12.81 11.14 2.19
C PHE A 93 13.09 11.33 3.67
N ILE A 94 13.38 12.56 4.08
CA ILE A 94 13.60 12.91 5.49
C ILE A 94 12.33 13.60 6.03
N SER A 95 11.87 13.17 7.21
CA SER A 95 10.78 13.81 7.94
C SER A 95 11.10 13.76 9.43
N LEU A 96 11.05 14.92 10.11
CA LEU A 96 11.38 15.06 11.54
C LEU A 96 12.75 14.44 11.91
N ASP A 97 13.78 14.71 11.10
CA ASP A 97 15.14 14.16 11.23
C ASP A 97 15.25 12.63 11.07
N LEU A 98 14.20 11.95 10.62
CA LEU A 98 14.17 10.51 10.38
C LEU A 98 14.18 10.21 8.89
N VAL A 99 14.98 9.22 8.48
CA VAL A 99 14.93 8.69 7.12
C VAL A 99 13.72 7.77 7.00
N ASN A 100 12.80 8.09 6.11
CA ASN A 100 11.64 7.29 5.81
C ASN A 100 11.84 6.54 4.50
N ASN A 101 11.65 5.23 4.54
CA ASN A 101 11.61 4.38 3.37
C ASN A 101 10.14 4.12 3.01
N CYS A 102 9.77 4.49 1.79
CA CYS A 102 8.44 4.33 1.25
C CYS A 102 8.47 3.44 0.01
N TRP A 103 7.56 2.48 -0.07
CA TRP A 103 7.40 1.57 -1.20
C TRP A 103 6.03 1.75 -1.79
N ILE A 104 5.97 2.16 -3.05
CA ILE A 104 4.72 2.28 -3.79
C ILE A 104 4.69 1.21 -4.87
N ARG A 105 3.59 0.46 -4.95
CA ARG A 105 3.34 -0.55 -5.96
C ARG A 105 1.92 -0.39 -6.47
N SER A 106 1.74 -0.52 -7.78
CA SER A 106 0.43 -0.52 -8.38
C SER A 106 0.36 -1.55 -9.51
N PHE A 107 -0.80 -2.17 -9.63
CA PHE A 107 -1.14 -3.07 -10.71
C PHE A 107 -2.61 -2.90 -11.08
N ARG A 108 -2.96 -3.38 -12.28
CA ARG A 108 -4.33 -3.33 -12.78
C ARG A 108 -4.94 -4.72 -12.85
N THR A 109 -6.20 -4.85 -12.45
CA THR A 109 -7.04 -6.03 -12.69
C THR A 109 -7.97 -5.80 -13.88
N LYS A 110 -8.85 -6.75 -14.19
CA LYS A 110 -9.91 -6.51 -15.18
C LYS A 110 -10.94 -5.47 -14.73
N GLN A 111 -11.02 -5.18 -13.43
CA GLN A 111 -12.10 -4.38 -12.84
C GLN A 111 -11.61 -3.12 -12.14
N GLU A 112 -10.38 -3.08 -11.64
CA GLU A 112 -9.87 -1.92 -10.90
C GLU A 112 -8.36 -1.71 -11.11
N THR A 113 -7.84 -0.58 -10.65
CA THR A 113 -6.41 -0.38 -10.40
C THR A 113 -6.18 -0.37 -8.90
N VAL A 114 -5.21 -1.14 -8.42
CA VAL A 114 -4.84 -1.24 -7.01
C VAL A 114 -3.56 -0.47 -6.77
N LEU A 115 -3.51 0.31 -5.71
CA LEU A 115 -2.32 0.97 -5.18
C LEU A 115 -2.02 0.37 -3.80
N ILE A 116 -0.74 0.09 -3.56
CA ILE A 116 -0.21 -0.35 -2.28
C ILE A 116 0.94 0.59 -1.97
N MET A 117 0.88 1.23 -0.81
CA MET A 117 1.93 2.08 -0.27
C MET A 117 2.31 1.55 1.10
N CYS A 118 3.60 1.43 1.38
CA CYS A 118 4.08 1.16 2.73
C CYS A 118 5.13 2.21 3.08
N GLN A 119 5.19 2.61 4.34
CA GLN A 119 6.23 3.48 4.86
C GLN A 119 6.75 2.94 6.18
N VAL A 120 8.06 3.06 6.38
CA VAL A 120 8.75 2.73 7.62
C VAL A 120 9.86 3.75 7.85
N SER A 121 10.02 4.23 9.09
CA SER A 121 11.17 5.04 9.49
C SER A 121 12.39 4.17 9.83
N ASP A 122 13.58 4.73 9.70
CA ASP A 122 14.85 4.08 10.05
C ASP A 122 14.92 3.58 11.50
N ILE A 123 14.35 4.32 12.45
CA ILE A 123 14.33 3.93 13.87
C ILE A 123 13.51 2.66 14.12
N GLU A 124 12.43 2.43 13.37
CA GLU A 124 11.54 1.29 13.57
C GLU A 124 11.75 0.16 12.54
N ALA A 125 12.71 0.32 11.62
CA ALA A 125 12.91 -0.55 10.46
C ALA A 125 13.10 -2.03 10.84
N ASP A 126 13.94 -2.30 11.84
CA ASP A 126 14.23 -3.66 12.32
C ASP A 126 12.97 -4.44 12.75
N LEU A 127 11.97 -3.73 13.28
CA LEU A 127 10.73 -4.33 13.76
C LEU A 127 9.62 -4.28 12.70
N ALA A 128 9.48 -3.15 11.99
CA ALA A 128 8.36 -2.90 11.11
C ALA A 128 8.56 -3.46 9.69
N GLU A 129 9.78 -3.46 9.14
CA GLU A 129 10.00 -3.95 7.77
C GLU A 129 9.62 -5.43 7.58
N PRO A 130 9.96 -6.37 8.50
CA PRO A 130 9.52 -7.76 8.39
C PRO A 130 7.99 -7.88 8.40
N VAL A 131 7.31 -7.05 9.21
CA VAL A 131 5.86 -7.01 9.28
C VAL A 131 5.26 -6.47 7.98
N MET A 132 5.79 -5.37 7.44
CA MET A 132 5.36 -4.82 6.16
C MET A 132 5.50 -5.84 5.03
N ARG A 133 6.64 -6.55 4.98
CA ARG A 133 6.88 -7.61 4.01
C ARG A 133 5.86 -8.73 4.15
N ALA A 134 5.56 -9.17 5.38
CA ALA A 134 4.56 -10.20 5.64
C ALA A 134 3.14 -9.76 5.22
N MET A 135 2.74 -8.52 5.54
CA MET A 135 1.45 -7.98 5.13
C MET A 135 1.34 -7.94 3.60
N ARG A 136 2.33 -7.37 2.90
CA ARG A 136 2.35 -7.33 1.43
C ARG A 136 2.30 -8.72 0.79
N ALA A 137 3.08 -9.67 1.30
CA ALA A 137 3.11 -11.05 0.81
C ALA A 137 1.78 -11.79 1.02
N SER A 138 1.00 -11.39 2.02
CA SER A 138 -0.32 -11.97 2.31
C SER A 138 -1.46 -11.41 1.46
N ILE A 139 -1.20 -10.37 0.65
CA ILE A 139 -2.23 -9.75 -0.18
C ILE A 139 -2.70 -10.74 -1.25
N GLN A 140 -4.00 -10.99 -1.25
CA GLN A 140 -4.69 -11.83 -2.20
C GLN A 140 -5.89 -11.08 -2.78
N LEU A 141 -6.09 -11.23 -4.08
CA LEU A 141 -7.33 -10.83 -4.74
C LEU A 141 -8.27 -12.04 -4.67
N ALA A 142 -9.44 -11.86 -4.07
CA ALA A 142 -10.48 -12.84 -4.18
C ALA A 142 -10.93 -12.88 -5.65
N SER A 143 -10.95 -14.07 -6.25
CA SER A 143 -11.68 -14.28 -7.48
C SER A 143 -13.15 -13.97 -7.19
N ARG A 144 -13.64 -12.81 -7.60
CA ARG A 144 -15.09 -12.59 -7.71
C ARG A 144 -15.56 -13.54 -8.80
N SER A 145 -15.99 -14.74 -8.40
CA SER A 145 -16.76 -15.61 -9.28
C SER A 145 -17.89 -14.78 -9.84
N SER A 146 -17.95 -14.67 -11.16
CA SER A 146 -19.13 -14.21 -11.87
C SER A 146 -20.27 -15.19 -11.58
N ALA A 147 -20.96 -15.01 -10.45
CA ALA A 147 -22.38 -15.29 -10.42
C ALA A 147 -22.99 -14.24 -11.36
N GLY A 148 -23.45 -14.53 -12.57
CA GLY A 148 -24.06 -15.75 -13.07
C GLY A 148 -25.44 -15.31 -13.58
N GLY A 149 -25.68 -15.45 -14.89
CA GLY A 149 -26.99 -15.22 -15.53
C GLY A 149 -27.14 -13.86 -16.17
#